data_AF-A0A3B1CT88-F1
#
_entry.id   AF-A0A3B1CT88-F1
#
_cell.length_a   1.000
_cell.length_b   1.000
_cell.length_c   1.000
_cell.angle_alpha   90.00
_cell.angle_beta   90.00
_cell.angle_gamma   90.00
#
_symmetry.space_group_name_H-M   'P 1'
#
loop_
_entity.id
_entity.type
_entity.pdbx_description
1 polymer ?
#
loop_
_entity_poly.entity_id
_entity_poly.type
_entity_poly.pdbx_seq_one_letter_code
_entity_poly.pdbx_strand_id
1 'polypeptide(L)'
;MKRLSFYLVAFALLPLSVAETGAEASLEAYGYRYRVQAILDGRVKARMIIDTGSSHTIITPKIARKLGITNLSKAPSIPLSSAGGVEWMRLVTLQSVTIGGHETKMVEGAVSSRLGRGVDGLLGMNFLGDYSHIIDGRQMKLVLKPAYETGELYGEKNQAWWRQRFSRYQRIIKKYTSIRDKLENGSPPMTAPVSKKGKTFTDKEIGAIIMYYKGLRAELARRAKALSMPLSWQNGR
;
A
#
# COMPACT_ATOMS: atom_id res chain seq x y z
N MET A 1 74.77 21.10 -18.38
CA MET A 1 73.40 21.46 -18.80
C MET A 1 72.63 20.21 -19.22
N LYS A 2 71.74 19.66 -18.38
CA LYS A 2 70.62 18.79 -18.77
C LYS A 2 69.49 19.02 -17.77
N ARG A 3 68.42 19.70 -18.19
CA ARG A 3 67.21 19.93 -17.37
C ARG A 3 66.30 18.70 -17.54
N LEU A 4 65.90 18.07 -16.43
CA LEU A 4 64.89 17.01 -16.41
C LEU A 4 63.53 17.69 -16.19
N SER A 5 62.66 17.67 -17.20
CA SER A 5 61.26 18.08 -17.05
C SER A 5 60.46 16.91 -16.50
N PHE A 6 59.86 17.09 -15.31
CA PHE A 6 58.84 16.19 -14.79
C PHE A 6 57.49 16.53 -15.43
N TYR A 7 56.90 15.58 -16.16
CA TYR A 7 55.49 15.67 -16.56
C TYR A 7 54.64 15.22 -15.37
N LEU A 8 53.90 16.16 -14.77
CA LEU A 8 52.86 15.85 -13.79
C LEU A 8 51.63 15.38 -14.58
N VAL A 9 51.39 14.07 -14.65
CA VAL A 9 50.11 13.54 -15.14
C VAL A 9 49.10 13.69 -14.02
N ALA A 10 48.28 14.75 -14.10
CA ALA A 10 47.14 14.91 -13.21
C ALA A 10 46.05 13.88 -13.58
N PHE A 11 46.01 12.77 -12.86
CA PHE A 11 44.81 11.92 -12.86
C PHE A 11 43.70 12.68 -12.14
N ALA A 12 42.76 13.23 -12.90
CA ALA A 12 41.51 13.72 -12.36
C ALA A 12 40.74 12.51 -11.78
N LEU A 13 40.81 12.35 -10.45
CA LEU A 13 39.86 11.53 -9.70
C LEU A 13 38.49 12.20 -9.84
N LEU A 14 37.74 11.81 -10.87
CA LEU A 14 36.30 12.06 -10.90
C LEU A 14 35.71 11.36 -9.67
N PRO A 15 35.01 12.06 -8.76
CA PRO A 15 34.30 11.37 -7.71
C PRO A 15 33.20 10.55 -8.38
N LEU A 16 33.32 9.23 -8.32
CA LEU A 16 32.20 8.33 -8.51
C LEU A 16 31.25 8.56 -7.33
N SER A 17 30.27 9.44 -7.53
CA SER A 17 29.05 9.43 -6.74
C SER A 17 27.91 9.22 -7.72
N VAL A 18 27.62 7.95 -8.00
CA VAL A 18 26.25 7.59 -8.31
C VAL A 18 25.50 7.86 -7.01
N ALA A 19 24.85 9.01 -6.95
CA ALA A 19 23.90 9.29 -5.91
C ALA A 19 22.79 8.25 -6.03
N GLU A 20 22.87 7.18 -5.25
CA GLU A 20 21.67 6.44 -4.84
C GLU A 20 20.86 7.35 -3.92
N THR A 21 20.31 8.42 -4.47
CA THR A 21 19.21 9.14 -3.81
C THR A 21 18.01 8.22 -3.87
N GLY A 22 17.85 7.37 -2.84
CA GLY A 22 16.54 6.83 -2.51
C GLY A 22 15.58 8.02 -2.51
N ALA A 23 14.54 7.95 -3.31
CA ALA A 23 13.84 9.17 -3.68
C ALA A 23 13.09 9.71 -2.45
N GLU A 24 13.37 10.98 -2.13
CA GLU A 24 12.95 11.61 -0.88
C GLU A 24 11.62 12.37 -1.08
N ALA A 25 10.77 12.35 -0.05
CA ALA A 25 9.57 13.18 0.00
C ALA A 25 9.62 14.11 1.21
N SER A 26 9.25 15.38 1.01
CA SER A 26 9.15 16.35 2.10
C SER A 26 7.98 16.00 3.02
N LEU A 27 8.25 16.06 4.33
CA LEU A 27 7.26 15.92 5.38
C LEU A 27 6.73 17.29 5.79
N GLU A 28 5.47 17.30 6.20
CA GLU A 28 4.85 18.40 6.93
C GLU A 28 4.44 17.92 8.33
N ALA A 29 4.68 18.75 9.33
CA ALA A 29 4.22 18.48 10.69
C ALA A 29 2.68 18.54 10.76
N TYR A 30 2.07 17.63 11.51
CA TYR A 30 0.64 17.57 11.74
C TYR A 30 0.36 17.03 13.14
N GLY A 31 0.28 17.93 14.12
CA GLY A 31 0.27 17.55 15.54
C GLY A 31 1.52 16.75 15.89
N TYR A 32 1.35 15.62 16.56
CA TYR A 32 2.43 14.67 16.88
C TYR A 32 2.74 13.66 15.75
N ARG A 33 2.30 13.94 14.52
CA ARG A 33 2.47 13.06 13.36
C ARG A 33 3.05 13.84 12.19
N TYR A 34 3.47 13.09 11.16
CA TYR A 34 3.90 13.65 9.89
C TYR A 34 2.88 13.32 8.79
N ARG A 35 2.73 14.25 7.85
CA ARG A 35 2.02 14.02 6.60
C ARG A 35 2.93 14.27 5.42
N VAL A 36 2.61 13.63 4.30
CA VAL A 36 3.36 13.71 3.05
C VAL A 36 2.39 13.91 1.89
N GLN A 37 2.84 14.59 0.84
CA GLN A 37 2.07 14.68 -0.40
C GLN A 37 2.21 13.38 -1.19
N ALA A 38 1.07 12.81 -1.56
CA ALA A 38 0.97 11.67 -2.47
C ALA A 38 0.21 12.06 -3.75
N ILE A 39 0.53 11.39 -4.85
CA ILE A 39 -0.26 11.40 -6.09
C ILE A 39 -1.01 10.07 -6.15
N LEU A 40 -2.33 10.13 -6.17
CA LEU A 40 -3.22 8.98 -6.24
C LEU A 40 -3.74 8.83 -7.67
N ASP A 41 -3.67 7.61 -8.19
CA ASP A 41 -4.04 7.22 -9.56
C ASP A 41 -3.44 8.15 -10.62
N GLY A 42 -2.19 8.55 -10.42
CA GLY A 42 -1.44 9.46 -11.31
C GLY A 42 -1.97 10.90 -11.43
N ARG A 43 -3.09 11.25 -10.76
CA ARG A 43 -3.82 12.48 -11.07
C ARG A 43 -4.32 13.29 -9.87
N VAL A 44 -4.57 12.67 -8.72
CA VAL A 44 -5.11 13.38 -7.55
C VAL A 44 -4.04 13.57 -6.49
N LYS A 45 -3.64 14.82 -6.25
CA LYS A 45 -2.79 15.16 -5.10
C LYS A 45 -3.58 15.02 -3.78
N ALA A 46 -2.99 14.36 -2.80
CA ALA A 46 -3.58 14.16 -1.47
C ALA A 46 -2.52 14.32 -0.37
N ARG A 47 -2.86 14.98 0.74
CA ARG A 47 -2.03 15.03 1.95
C ARG A 47 -2.35 13.83 2.84
N MET A 48 -1.38 12.94 2.98
CA MET A 48 -1.56 11.67 3.66
C MET A 48 -0.76 11.62 4.96
N ILE A 49 -1.39 11.27 6.08
CA ILE A 49 -0.67 10.94 7.32
C ILE A 49 0.12 9.65 7.09
N ILE A 50 1.34 9.58 7.61
CA ILE A 50 2.11 8.32 7.66
C ILE A 50 1.65 7.53 8.89
N ASP A 51 1.09 6.34 8.69
CA ASP A 51 0.48 5.54 9.76
C ASP A 51 0.93 4.06 9.67
N THR A 52 2.06 3.76 10.31
CA THR A 52 2.60 2.39 10.40
C THR A 52 1.72 1.45 11.24
N GLY A 53 0.79 2.00 12.03
CA GLY A 53 -0.19 1.22 12.81
C GLY A 53 -1.38 0.74 11.98
N SER A 54 -1.56 1.24 10.76
CA SER A 54 -2.67 0.86 9.90
C SER A 54 -2.27 -0.22 8.90
N SER A 55 -3.11 -1.26 8.75
CA SER A 55 -2.92 -2.29 7.73
C SER A 55 -3.35 -1.86 6.31
N HIS A 56 -4.14 -0.80 6.21
CA HIS A 56 -4.73 -0.29 4.96
C HIS A 56 -4.48 1.21 4.81
N THR A 57 -4.34 1.64 3.57
CA THR A 57 -4.40 3.06 3.21
C THR A 57 -5.86 3.52 3.30
N ILE A 58 -6.10 4.69 3.89
CA ILE A 58 -7.46 5.24 4.03
C ILE A 58 -7.51 6.58 3.31
N ILE A 59 -8.60 6.85 2.59
CA ILE A 59 -8.86 8.13 1.93
C ILE A 59 -10.16 8.73 2.44
N THR A 60 -10.28 10.05 2.36
CA THR A 60 -11.55 10.73 2.62
C THR A 60 -12.56 10.52 1.47
N PRO A 61 -13.87 10.66 1.73
CA PRO A 61 -14.89 10.70 0.67
C PRO A 61 -14.62 11.77 -0.39
N LYS A 62 -13.98 12.89 -0.01
CA LYS A 62 -13.57 13.95 -0.93
C LYS A 62 -12.58 13.42 -1.96
N ILE A 63 -11.55 12.70 -1.52
CA ILE A 63 -10.57 12.07 -2.41
C ILE A 63 -11.21 10.98 -3.27
N ALA A 64 -12.06 10.14 -2.69
CA ALA A 64 -12.78 9.12 -3.45
C ALA A 64 -13.59 9.73 -4.62
N ARG A 65 -14.29 10.85 -4.39
CA ARG A 65 -15.00 11.59 -5.45
C ARG A 65 -14.05 12.15 -6.51
N LYS A 66 -12.91 12.76 -6.10
CA LYS A 66 -11.90 13.26 -7.06
C LYS A 66 -11.32 12.15 -7.93
N LEU A 67 -11.23 10.94 -7.38
CA LEU A 67 -10.82 9.72 -8.10
C LEU A 67 -11.95 9.10 -8.93
N GLY A 68 -13.12 9.71 -9.01
CA GLY A 68 -14.26 9.18 -9.78
C GLY A 68 -14.91 7.95 -9.15
N ILE A 69 -14.60 7.64 -7.89
CA ILE A 69 -15.19 6.52 -7.15
C ILE A 69 -16.55 6.97 -6.62
N THR A 70 -17.58 6.90 -7.46
CA THR A 70 -18.91 7.45 -7.19
C THR A 70 -19.87 6.45 -6.52
N ASN A 71 -19.67 5.14 -6.72
CA ASN A 71 -20.56 4.08 -6.24
C ASN A 71 -20.13 3.45 -4.90
N LEU A 72 -19.68 4.26 -3.94
CA LEU A 72 -19.22 3.76 -2.63
C LEU A 72 -20.28 2.96 -1.85
N SER A 73 -21.57 3.21 -2.08
CA SER A 73 -22.66 2.44 -1.46
C SER A 73 -22.68 0.97 -1.89
N LYS A 74 -22.21 0.67 -3.10
CA LYS A 74 -22.09 -0.68 -3.66
C LYS A 74 -20.76 -1.36 -3.34
N ALA A 75 -19.77 -0.59 -2.88
CA ALA A 75 -18.47 -1.13 -2.51
C ALA A 75 -18.60 -2.05 -1.27
N PRO A 76 -17.86 -3.17 -1.20
CA PRO A 76 -17.82 -4.00 -0.01
C PRO A 76 -17.39 -3.19 1.20
N SER A 77 -17.93 -3.50 2.38
CA SER A 77 -17.49 -2.88 3.62
C SER A 77 -16.67 -3.88 4.42
N ILE A 78 -15.55 -3.44 5.02
CA ILE A 78 -14.79 -4.26 5.95
C ILE A 78 -14.66 -3.60 7.32
N PRO A 79 -14.54 -4.40 8.38
CA PRO A 79 -14.18 -3.96 9.71
C PRO A 79 -12.68 -3.66 9.75
N LEU A 80 -12.31 -2.45 10.12
CA LEU A 80 -10.94 -2.05 10.39
C LEU A 80 -10.84 -1.52 11.81
N SER A 81 -9.83 -1.98 12.55
CA SER A 81 -9.55 -1.49 13.89
C SER A 81 -8.90 -0.11 13.82
N SER A 82 -9.33 0.79 14.70
CA SER A 82 -8.76 2.11 14.92
C SER A 82 -8.61 2.37 16.43
N ALA A 83 -7.98 3.49 16.79
CA ALA A 83 -7.91 3.93 18.19
C ALA A 83 -9.30 4.14 18.83
N GLY A 84 -10.34 4.43 18.02
CA GLY A 84 -11.73 4.56 18.46
C GLY A 84 -12.53 3.26 18.41
N GLY A 85 -11.86 2.10 18.27
CA GLY A 85 -12.49 0.79 18.10
C GLY A 85 -12.65 0.38 16.63
N VAL A 86 -13.48 -0.63 16.38
CA VAL A 86 -13.72 -1.16 15.03
C VAL A 86 -14.65 -0.23 14.25
N GLU A 87 -14.18 0.23 13.10
CA GLU A 87 -14.95 1.02 12.15
C GLU A 87 -15.19 0.25 10.86
N TRP A 88 -16.39 0.41 10.32
CA TRP A 88 -16.79 -0.17 9.05
C TRP A 88 -16.52 0.80 7.92
N MET A 89 -15.60 0.42 7.05
CA MET A 89 -15.13 1.28 5.97
C MET A 89 -15.36 0.61 4.62
N ARG A 90 -15.70 1.42 3.61
CA ARG A 90 -15.90 0.94 2.24
C ARG A 90 -14.55 0.66 1.59
N LEU A 91 -14.37 -0.54 1.07
CA LEU A 91 -13.18 -0.95 0.33
C LEU A 91 -13.17 -0.33 -1.06
N VAL A 92 -12.01 0.17 -1.44
CA VAL A 92 -11.72 0.69 -2.78
C VAL A 92 -10.33 0.22 -3.19
N THR A 93 -10.03 0.25 -4.48
CA THR A 93 -8.66 -0.01 -4.96
C THR A 93 -8.13 1.28 -5.57
N LEU A 94 -7.00 1.75 -5.06
CA LEU A 94 -6.22 2.80 -5.71
C LEU A 94 -5.37 2.12 -6.79
N GLN A 95 -5.49 2.59 -8.02
CA GLN A 95 -4.70 2.08 -9.15
C GLN A 95 -3.21 2.31 -8.91
N SER A 96 -2.86 3.49 -8.39
CA SER A 96 -1.51 3.75 -7.90
C SER A 96 -1.47 4.77 -6.76
N VAL A 97 -0.43 4.66 -5.95
CA VAL A 97 -0.03 5.65 -4.95
C VAL A 97 1.43 5.96 -5.20
N THR A 98 1.74 7.23 -5.45
CA THR A 98 3.10 7.71 -5.73
C THR A 98 3.54 8.74 -4.71
N ILE A 99 4.72 8.54 -4.12
CA ILE A 99 5.33 9.42 -3.11
C ILE A 99 6.82 9.51 -3.39
N GLY A 100 7.35 10.73 -3.52
CA GLY A 100 8.78 10.95 -3.76
C GLY A 100 9.30 10.10 -4.92
N GLY A 101 8.58 10.03 -6.06
CA GLY A 101 8.99 9.21 -7.21
C GLY A 101 8.74 7.70 -7.10
N HIS A 102 8.47 7.16 -5.91
CA HIS A 102 8.17 5.74 -5.74
C HIS A 102 6.67 5.45 -5.90
N GLU A 103 6.34 4.50 -6.78
CA GLU A 103 4.96 4.09 -7.05
C GLU A 103 4.67 2.68 -6.53
N THR A 104 3.52 2.52 -5.88
CA THR A 104 2.91 1.21 -5.64
C THR A 104 1.56 1.13 -6.33
N LYS A 105 1.38 0.09 -7.13
CA LYS A 105 0.13 -0.17 -7.88
C LYS A 105 -0.81 -1.09 -7.11
N MET A 106 -2.11 -0.95 -7.35
CA MET A 106 -3.18 -1.76 -6.74
C MET A 106 -3.15 -1.74 -5.20
N VAL A 107 -3.12 -0.54 -4.63
CA VAL A 107 -3.15 -0.38 -3.17
C VAL A 107 -4.59 -0.52 -2.68
N GLU A 108 -4.83 -1.46 -1.75
CA GLU A 108 -6.15 -1.54 -1.10
C GLU A 108 -6.40 -0.27 -0.28
N GLY A 109 -7.47 0.43 -0.63
CA GLY A 109 -7.94 1.60 0.08
C GLY A 109 -9.18 1.29 0.92
N ALA A 110 -9.40 2.10 1.95
CA ALA A 110 -10.68 2.19 2.61
C ALA A 110 -11.14 3.65 2.68
N VAL A 111 -12.46 3.88 2.72
CA VAL A 111 -13.01 5.24 2.82
C VAL A 111 -13.57 5.50 4.21
N SER A 112 -13.08 6.56 4.87
CA SER A 112 -13.61 7.03 6.14
C SER A 112 -13.77 8.55 6.16
N SER A 113 -14.88 9.02 6.74
CA SER A 113 -15.15 10.44 7.00
C SER A 113 -14.60 10.92 8.34
N ARG A 114 -13.93 10.06 9.11
CA ARG A 114 -13.45 10.34 10.48
C ARG A 114 -11.99 10.78 10.54
N LEU A 115 -11.40 11.15 9.41
CA LEU A 115 -10.07 11.72 9.38
C LEU A 115 -10.10 13.18 9.87
N GLY A 116 -9.04 13.58 10.58
CA GLY A 116 -8.91 14.94 11.11
C GLY A 116 -8.91 16.04 10.03
N ARG A 117 -9.08 17.29 10.45
CA ARG A 117 -9.12 18.44 9.52
C ARG A 117 -7.78 18.60 8.79
N GLY A 118 -7.84 19.00 7.52
CA GLY A 118 -6.63 19.27 6.73
C GLY A 118 -5.88 18.03 6.25
N VAL A 119 -6.46 16.84 6.40
CA VAL A 119 -5.90 15.56 5.96
C VAL A 119 -6.81 14.94 4.91
N ASP A 120 -6.21 14.39 3.86
CA ASP A 120 -6.92 13.78 2.74
C ASP A 120 -6.94 12.25 2.83
N GLY A 121 -6.05 11.66 3.63
CA GLY A 121 -5.95 10.23 3.89
C GLY A 121 -4.85 9.85 4.89
N LEU A 122 -4.62 8.55 5.06
CA LEU A 122 -3.46 7.97 5.75
C LEU A 122 -2.86 6.83 4.93
N LEU A 123 -1.54 6.67 5.00
CA LEU A 123 -0.78 5.60 4.36
C LEU A 123 -0.57 4.49 5.38
N GLY A 124 -1.12 3.32 5.06
CA GLY A 124 -0.92 2.12 5.85
C GLY A 124 0.22 1.25 5.33
N MET A 125 0.46 0.15 6.04
CA MET A 125 1.49 -0.83 5.74
C MET A 125 1.29 -1.59 4.43
N ASN A 126 0.13 -1.51 3.78
CA ASN A 126 -0.05 -2.07 2.44
C ASN A 126 0.55 -1.21 1.30
N PHE A 127 0.95 0.02 1.62
CA PHE A 127 1.85 0.85 0.84
C PHE A 127 3.24 0.89 1.48
N LEU A 128 3.34 1.27 2.76
CA LEU A 128 4.64 1.48 3.43
C LEU A 128 5.48 0.21 3.51
N GLY A 129 4.84 -0.97 3.59
CA GLY A 129 5.53 -2.26 3.64
C GLY A 129 6.18 -2.68 2.31
N ASP A 130 5.92 -1.97 1.21
CA ASP A 130 6.64 -2.17 -0.05
C ASP A 130 8.05 -1.52 -0.01
N TYR A 131 8.35 -0.73 1.03
CA TYR A 131 9.58 0.05 1.16
C TYR A 131 10.23 -0.13 2.53
N SER A 132 11.57 -0.17 2.55
CA SER A 132 12.29 0.28 3.73
C SER A 132 12.10 1.79 3.84
N HIS A 133 11.58 2.26 4.98
CA HIS A 133 11.18 3.65 5.15
C HIS A 133 11.81 4.27 6.39
N ILE A 134 12.31 5.49 6.24
CA ILE A 134 12.84 6.31 7.34
C ILE A 134 12.01 7.58 7.41
N ILE A 135 11.48 7.87 8.59
CA ILE A 135 10.80 9.13 8.91
C ILE A 135 11.81 9.98 9.69
N ASP A 136 12.50 10.89 8.99
CA ASP A 136 13.42 11.84 9.61
C ASP A 136 12.65 13.11 10.00
N GLY A 137 12.25 13.18 11.26
CA GLY A 137 11.56 14.34 11.83
C GLY A 137 12.45 15.57 12.05
N ARG A 138 13.78 15.43 12.04
CA ARG A 138 14.70 16.57 12.16
C ARG A 138 14.86 17.27 10.82
N GLN A 139 15.03 16.49 9.75
CA GLN A 139 15.15 17.01 8.39
C GLN A 139 13.81 17.20 7.69
N MET A 140 12.71 16.75 8.29
CA MET A 140 11.38 16.74 7.70
C MET A 140 11.36 15.98 6.36
N LYS A 141 11.93 14.78 6.36
CA LYS A 141 12.04 13.93 5.17
C LYS A 141 11.51 12.53 5.41
N LEU A 142 10.78 12.01 4.42
CA LEU A 142 10.49 10.60 4.27
C LEU A 142 11.46 10.05 3.22
N VAL A 143 12.30 9.10 3.61
CA VAL A 143 13.13 8.34 2.68
C VAL A 143 12.45 7.01 2.44
N LEU A 144 12.22 6.68 1.17
CA LEU A 144 11.76 5.36 0.75
C LEU A 144 12.87 4.68 -0.04
N LYS A 145 13.13 3.43 0.29
CA LYS A 145 13.96 2.52 -0.50
C LYS A 145 13.15 1.27 -0.81
N PRO A 146 13.19 0.72 -2.02
CA PRO A 146 12.54 -0.55 -2.29
C PRO A 146 12.91 -1.57 -1.21
N ALA A 147 11.93 -2.25 -0.61
CA ALA A 147 12.22 -3.23 0.46
C ALA A 147 13.01 -4.46 -0.05
N TYR A 148 13.23 -4.53 -1.36
CA TYR A 148 13.65 -5.72 -2.09
C TYR A 148 14.58 -5.34 -3.24
N GLU A 149 15.88 -5.18 -2.97
CA GLU A 149 16.87 -4.75 -3.98
C GLU A 149 17.68 -5.91 -4.57
N THR A 150 17.46 -7.15 -4.12
CA THR A 150 18.18 -8.33 -4.61
C THR A 150 17.29 -9.33 -5.32
N GLY A 151 17.85 -9.95 -6.37
CA GLY A 151 17.21 -10.99 -7.18
C GLY A 151 16.53 -10.48 -8.44
N GLU A 152 15.91 -11.41 -9.17
CA GLU A 152 15.12 -11.11 -10.36
C GLU A 152 13.91 -10.22 -10.00
N LEU A 153 13.58 -9.27 -10.88
CA LEU A 153 12.50 -8.31 -10.68
C LEU A 153 11.48 -8.39 -11.81
N TYR A 154 10.19 -8.38 -11.45
CA TYR A 154 9.08 -8.25 -12.37
C TYR A 154 8.24 -7.05 -11.98
N GLY A 155 8.26 -6.00 -12.82
CA GLY A 155 7.57 -4.74 -12.54
C GLY A 155 8.07 -4.10 -11.23
N GLU A 156 9.39 -4.04 -11.04
CA GLU A 156 10.09 -3.48 -9.86
C GLU A 156 9.91 -4.29 -8.56
N LYS A 157 9.32 -5.49 -8.63
CA LYS A 157 9.04 -6.33 -7.46
C LYS A 157 9.71 -7.69 -7.57
N ASN A 158 10.38 -8.12 -6.51
CA ASN A 158 11.05 -9.42 -6.44
C ASN A 158 10.10 -10.56 -6.03
N GLN A 159 10.65 -11.78 -5.96
CA GLN A 159 9.88 -12.99 -5.60
C GLN A 159 9.17 -12.90 -4.25
N ALA A 160 9.83 -12.33 -3.25
CA ALA A 160 9.27 -12.23 -1.91
C ALA A 160 8.01 -11.38 -1.91
N TRP A 161 8.04 -10.22 -2.57
CA TRP A 161 6.89 -9.34 -2.71
C TRP A 161 5.71 -10.02 -3.41
N TRP A 162 5.96 -10.65 -4.58
CA TRP A 162 4.91 -11.32 -5.35
C TRP A 162 4.24 -12.43 -4.54
N ARG A 163 5.04 -13.32 -3.95
CA ARG A 163 4.53 -14.41 -3.10
C ARG A 163 3.75 -13.90 -1.91
N GLN A 164 4.25 -12.86 -1.23
CA GLN A 164 3.58 -12.26 -0.08
C GLN A 164 2.21 -11.70 -0.49
N ARG A 165 2.13 -10.99 -1.62
CA ARG A 165 0.88 -10.37 -2.10
C ARG A 165 -0.15 -11.42 -2.53
N PHE A 166 0.25 -12.44 -3.29
CA PHE A 166 -0.64 -13.57 -3.62
C PHE A 166 -1.12 -14.31 -2.37
N SER A 167 -0.21 -14.60 -1.44
CA SER A 167 -0.53 -15.31 -0.19
C SER A 167 -1.48 -14.50 0.70
N ARG A 168 -1.30 -13.17 0.77
CA ARG A 168 -2.20 -12.26 1.49
C ARG A 168 -3.62 -12.37 0.96
N TYR A 169 -3.82 -12.23 -0.35
CA TYR A 169 -5.15 -12.32 -0.95
C TYR A 169 -5.76 -13.71 -0.76
N GLN A 170 -4.98 -14.78 -0.96
CA GLN A 170 -5.45 -16.14 -0.73
C GLN A 170 -5.90 -16.36 0.73
N ARG A 171 -5.13 -15.87 1.70
CA ARG A 171 -5.47 -15.97 3.14
C ARG A 171 -6.75 -15.22 3.47
N ILE A 172 -6.94 -14.02 2.92
CA ILE A 172 -8.14 -13.22 3.13
C ILE A 172 -9.36 -13.92 2.50
N ILE A 173 -9.25 -14.41 1.26
CA ILE A 173 -10.30 -15.18 0.60
C ILE A 173 -10.69 -16.39 1.45
N LYS A 174 -9.71 -17.20 1.87
CA LYS A 174 -9.93 -18.39 2.72
C LYS A 174 -10.60 -18.02 4.05
N LYS A 175 -10.16 -16.95 4.71
CA LYS A 175 -10.75 -16.45 5.96
C LYS A 175 -12.23 -16.14 5.78
N TYR A 176 -12.58 -15.32 4.78
CA TYR A 176 -13.96 -14.89 4.59
C TYR A 176 -14.86 -16.02 4.05
N THR A 177 -14.34 -16.91 3.21
CA THR A 177 -15.05 -18.13 2.83
C THR A 177 -15.38 -18.99 4.05
N SER A 178 -14.41 -19.24 4.94
CA SER A 178 -14.68 -20.00 6.16
C SER A 178 -15.70 -19.34 7.09
N ILE A 179 -15.72 -18.00 7.16
CA ILE A 179 -16.76 -17.28 7.91
C ILE A 179 -18.14 -17.46 7.26
N ARG A 180 -18.21 -17.38 5.92
CA ARG A 180 -19.44 -17.58 5.14
C ARG A 180 -20.02 -18.97 5.38
N ASP A 181 -19.22 -20.01 5.19
CA ASP A 181 -19.64 -21.41 5.34
C ASP A 181 -20.16 -21.69 6.77
N LYS A 182 -19.53 -21.09 7.78
CA LYS A 182 -19.96 -21.20 9.18
C LYS A 182 -21.29 -20.51 9.47
N LEU A 183 -21.58 -19.39 8.80
CA LEU A 183 -22.87 -18.70 8.92
C LEU A 183 -23.99 -19.51 8.27
N GLU A 184 -23.73 -20.11 7.10
CA GLU A 184 -24.69 -20.99 6.42
C GLU A 184 -25.02 -22.23 7.27
N ASN A 185 -24.04 -22.76 8.01
CA ASN A 185 -24.20 -23.92 8.89
C ASN A 185 -24.69 -23.58 10.32
N GLY A 186 -25.15 -22.35 10.58
CA GLY A 186 -25.71 -21.95 11.89
C GLY A 186 -24.71 -21.84 13.05
N SER A 187 -23.40 -21.83 12.77
CA SER A 187 -22.32 -21.78 13.77
C SER A 187 -21.46 -20.51 13.60
N PRO A 188 -21.98 -19.31 13.87
CA PRO A 188 -21.25 -18.06 13.65
C PRO A 188 -19.92 -18.08 14.43
N PRO A 189 -18.77 -17.81 13.79
CA PRO A 189 -17.51 -17.82 14.52
C PRO A 189 -17.49 -16.72 15.58
N MET A 190 -17.00 -17.02 16.80
CA MET A 190 -16.76 -16.02 17.86
C MET A 190 -15.91 -14.82 17.38
N THR A 191 -15.08 -15.04 16.37
CA THR A 191 -14.20 -14.04 15.75
C THR A 191 -14.79 -13.38 14.49
N ALA A 192 -16.05 -13.67 14.15
CA ALA A 192 -16.76 -12.95 13.10
C ALA A 192 -16.76 -11.46 13.46
N PRO A 193 -16.39 -10.56 12.54
CA PRO A 193 -16.38 -9.17 12.88
C PRO A 193 -17.81 -8.68 13.16
N VAL A 194 -18.02 -8.20 14.37
CA VAL A 194 -19.31 -7.68 14.83
C VAL A 194 -19.55 -6.31 14.20
N SER A 195 -20.71 -6.10 13.59
CA SER A 195 -21.04 -4.78 13.04
C SER A 195 -21.20 -3.72 14.11
N LYS A 196 -21.15 -2.45 13.69
CA LYS A 196 -21.36 -1.23 14.49
C LYS A 196 -22.65 -1.20 15.33
N LYS A 197 -23.56 -2.18 15.15
CA LYS A 197 -24.83 -2.34 15.89
C LYS A 197 -25.05 -3.78 16.43
N GLY A 198 -23.99 -4.58 16.60
CA GLY A 198 -24.16 -5.97 17.05
C GLY A 198 -24.70 -6.93 15.98
N LYS A 199 -24.92 -6.49 14.73
CA LYS A 199 -25.31 -7.40 13.65
C LYS A 199 -24.11 -8.20 13.16
N THR A 200 -24.26 -9.51 13.05
CA THR A 200 -23.37 -10.39 12.31
C THR A 200 -23.29 -9.95 10.84
N PHE A 201 -22.14 -10.16 10.21
CA PHE A 201 -21.99 -10.01 8.76
C PHE A 201 -23.07 -10.82 8.03
N THR A 202 -23.75 -10.22 7.05
CA THR A 202 -24.65 -10.99 6.17
C THR A 202 -23.84 -11.82 5.18
N ASP A 203 -24.42 -12.93 4.73
CA ASP A 203 -23.88 -13.76 3.64
C ASP A 203 -23.46 -12.89 2.42
N LYS A 204 -24.34 -11.97 2.03
CA LYS A 204 -24.14 -11.04 0.92
C LYS A 204 -22.93 -10.13 1.12
N GLU A 205 -22.73 -9.59 2.32
CA GLU A 205 -21.60 -8.71 2.63
C GLU A 205 -20.28 -9.47 2.62
N ILE A 206 -20.25 -10.70 3.16
CA ILE A 206 -19.05 -11.55 3.10
C ILE A 206 -18.76 -11.97 1.67
N GLY A 207 -19.77 -12.37 0.91
CA GLY A 207 -19.65 -12.68 -0.51
C GLY A 207 -19.04 -11.52 -1.31
N ALA A 208 -19.46 -10.29 -1.03
CA ALA A 208 -18.89 -9.10 -1.66
C ALA A 208 -17.39 -8.90 -1.34
N ILE A 209 -16.97 -9.15 -0.09
CA ILE A 209 -15.55 -9.09 0.29
C ILE A 209 -14.75 -10.17 -0.43
N ILE A 210 -15.25 -11.41 -0.46
CA ILE A 210 -14.60 -12.53 -1.17
C ILE A 210 -14.41 -12.17 -2.65
N MET A 211 -15.45 -11.66 -3.31
CA MET A 211 -15.40 -11.27 -4.71
C MET A 211 -14.40 -10.14 -4.98
N TYR A 212 -14.32 -9.16 -4.09
CA TYR A 212 -13.33 -8.09 -4.20
C TYR A 212 -11.89 -8.62 -4.16
N TYR A 213 -11.55 -9.46 -3.18
CA TYR A 213 -10.19 -10.01 -3.09
C TYR A 213 -9.89 -11.05 -4.18
N LYS A 214 -10.89 -11.80 -4.66
CA LYS A 214 -10.74 -12.63 -5.88
C LYS A 214 -10.41 -11.76 -7.10
N GLY A 215 -11.06 -10.60 -7.25
CA GLY A 215 -10.77 -9.62 -8.29
C GLY A 215 -9.33 -9.10 -8.20
N LEU A 216 -8.88 -8.68 -7.01
CA LEU A 216 -7.50 -8.24 -6.80
C LEU A 216 -6.47 -9.34 -7.11
N ARG A 217 -6.75 -10.59 -6.72
CA ARG A 217 -5.86 -11.72 -7.00
C ARG A 217 -5.81 -12.04 -8.50
N ALA A 218 -6.95 -12.02 -9.18
CA ALA A 218 -7.02 -12.22 -10.63
C ALA A 218 -6.25 -11.12 -11.35
N GLU A 219 -6.41 -9.87 -10.94
CA GLU A 219 -5.68 -8.74 -11.50
C GLU A 219 -4.16 -8.89 -11.32
N LEU A 220 -3.73 -9.27 -10.12
CA LEU A 220 -2.33 -9.54 -9.84
C LEU A 220 -1.77 -10.65 -10.75
N ALA A 221 -2.55 -11.70 -11.00
CA ALA A 221 -2.18 -12.77 -11.93
C ALA A 221 -2.11 -12.30 -13.40
N ARG A 222 -3.03 -11.43 -13.84
CA ARG A 222 -2.96 -10.81 -15.19
C ARG A 222 -1.68 -10.00 -15.37
N ARG A 223 -1.33 -9.18 -14.37
CA ARG A 223 -0.08 -8.41 -14.38
C ARG A 223 1.15 -9.30 -14.39
N ALA A 224 1.19 -10.33 -13.55
CA ALA A 224 2.27 -11.31 -13.53
C ALA A 224 2.45 -11.97 -14.91
N LYS A 225 1.35 -12.37 -15.55
CA LYS A 225 1.37 -12.94 -16.90
C LYS A 225 1.88 -11.93 -17.94
N ALA A 226 1.44 -10.67 -17.89
CA ALA A 226 1.89 -9.62 -18.81
C ALA A 226 3.39 -9.31 -18.69
N LEU A 227 3.97 -9.57 -17.51
CA LEU A 227 5.40 -9.44 -17.23
C LEU A 227 6.18 -10.73 -17.51
N SER A 228 5.54 -11.80 -17.99
CA SER A 228 6.15 -13.13 -18.16
C SER A 228 6.74 -13.72 -16.87
N MET A 229 6.19 -13.34 -15.70
CA MET A 229 6.67 -13.82 -14.40
C MET A 229 6.39 -15.32 -14.21
N PRO A 230 7.34 -16.11 -13.66
CA PRO A 230 7.15 -17.53 -13.40
C PRO A 230 5.93 -17.84 -12.53
N LEU A 231 5.16 -18.87 -12.90
CA LEU A 231 3.99 -19.31 -12.11
C LEU A 231 4.36 -19.73 -10.67
N SER A 232 5.59 -20.20 -10.45
CA SER A 232 6.10 -20.59 -9.12
C SER A 232 6.20 -19.43 -8.11
N TRP A 233 6.06 -18.19 -8.58
CA TRP A 233 6.01 -16.98 -7.74
C TRP A 233 4.58 -16.63 -7.32
N GLN A 234 3.57 -17.25 -7.93
CA GLN A 234 2.15 -17.01 -7.60
C GLN A 234 1.63 -17.89 -6.45
N ASN A 235 2.36 -18.97 -6.14
CA ASN A 235 2.01 -19.89 -5.08
C ASN A 235 2.76 -19.53 -3.79
N GLY A 236 2.03 -19.47 -2.67
CA GLY A 236 2.64 -19.38 -1.35
C GLY A 236 3.44 -20.66 -1.05
N ARG A 237 4.51 -20.54 -0.27
CA ARG A 237 5.18 -21.71 0.31
C ARG A 237 4.23 -22.45 1.25
#